data_AF-A0A2H0Z1V0-F1
#
_entry.id   AF-A0A2H0Z1V0-F1
#
_cell.length_a   1.000
_cell.length_b   1.000
_cell.length_c   1.000
_cell.angle_alpha   90.00
_cell.angle_beta   90.00
_cell.angle_gamma   90.00
#
_symmetry.space_group_name_H-M   'P 1'
#
loop_
_entity.id
_entity.type
_entity.pdbx_description
1 polymer ?
#
loop_
_entity_poly.entity_id
_entity_poly.type
_entity_poly.pdbx_seq_one_letter_code
_entity_poly.pdbx_strand_id
1 'polypeptide(L)'
;MKNIFCIASILFIFIGCSSTYKVTNFPSKEKFYEEFNDTFKEKEARVTLVNDSSFMASDGTIIKDSSLVLYIKLVEKNNNGFALSSIADLSYDRDDYQKASILLKNNCRITAENVKIVKDSIYFVELKNIITTTTIPISEVKTTSYTNKWKGLVWGSINGLLSGGIIGYLLGKTAMPKPSKVQGGGHDESEDVSGLLLGSVAGFVSGGCAGYILGYPITYEFDK
;
A
#
# COMPACT_ATOMS: atom_id res chain seq x y z
N MET A 1 8.60 35.39 -2.76
CA MET A 1 9.43 34.16 -2.80
C MET A 1 9.74 33.56 -1.41
N LYS A 2 10.10 34.34 -0.38
CA LYS A 2 10.33 33.79 0.99
C LYS A 2 9.15 32.95 1.54
N ASN A 3 7.90 33.35 1.27
CA ASN A 3 6.73 32.64 1.79
C ASN A 3 6.46 31.29 1.11
N ILE A 4 6.85 31.11 -0.16
CA ILE A 4 6.69 29.83 -0.88
C ILE A 4 7.66 28.79 -0.33
N PHE A 5 8.87 29.21 0.06
CA PHE A 5 9.86 28.31 0.64
C PHE A 5 9.41 27.80 2.02
N CYS A 6 8.80 28.64 2.87
CA CYS A 6 8.22 28.20 4.14
C CYS A 6 7.05 27.22 3.95
N ILE A 7 6.19 27.43 2.95
CA ILE A 7 5.07 26.54 2.63
C ILE A 7 5.58 25.16 2.18
N ALA A 8 6.61 25.13 1.32
CA ALA A 8 7.24 23.88 0.89
C ALA A 8 7.88 23.13 2.06
N SER A 9 8.56 23.83 2.98
CA SER A 9 9.19 23.20 4.15
C SER A 9 8.17 22.56 5.11
N ILE A 10 6.98 23.14 5.29
CA ILE A 10 5.93 22.60 6.16
C ILE A 10 5.34 21.30 5.60
N LEU A 11 5.23 21.17 4.27
CA LEU A 11 4.77 19.94 3.62
C LEU A 11 5.70 18.74 3.86
N PHE A 12 7.01 18.96 4.06
CA PHE A 12 7.98 17.89 4.29
C PHE A 12 8.03 17.37 5.73
N ILE A 13 7.55 18.12 6.73
CA ILE A 13 7.65 17.72 8.15
C ILE A 13 6.65 16.61 8.50
N PHE A 14 5.59 16.43 7.71
CA PHE A 14 4.51 15.48 8.02
C PHE A 14 4.60 14.14 7.28
N ILE A 15 5.66 13.92 6.49
CA ILE A 15 5.89 12.69 5.74
C ILE A 15 6.91 11.85 6.50
N GLY A 16 6.49 11.10 7.52
CA GLY A 16 7.46 10.23 8.19
C GLY A 16 7.07 9.58 9.51
N CYS A 17 5.78 9.42 9.80
CA CYS A 17 5.41 8.66 10.98
C CYS A 17 5.41 7.16 10.66
N SER A 18 6.22 6.39 11.39
CA SER A 18 6.28 4.93 11.37
C SER A 18 6.13 4.40 12.78
N SER A 19 5.58 3.20 12.94
CA SER A 19 5.59 2.51 14.24
C SER A 19 6.63 1.40 14.21
N THR A 20 7.53 1.40 15.19
CA THR A 20 8.52 0.34 15.38
C THR A 20 8.26 -0.35 16.70
N TYR A 21 8.09 -1.68 16.64
CA TYR A 21 7.86 -2.55 17.78
C TYR A 21 9.10 -3.44 17.96
N LYS A 22 9.69 -3.45 19.15
CA LYS A 22 10.83 -4.30 19.53
C LYS A 22 10.35 -5.42 20.45
N VAL A 23 11.11 -6.51 20.54
CA VAL A 23 10.78 -7.62 21.47
C VAL A 23 10.74 -7.13 22.91
N THR A 24 11.66 -6.24 23.31
CA THR A 24 11.64 -5.55 24.61
C THR A 24 10.38 -4.72 24.92
N ASN A 25 9.55 -4.37 23.92
CA ASN A 25 8.28 -3.68 24.17
C ASN A 25 7.18 -4.62 24.71
N PHE A 26 7.43 -5.93 24.80
CA PHE A 26 6.44 -6.93 25.17
C PHE A 26 6.78 -7.61 26.52
N PRO A 27 5.77 -8.12 27.26
CA PRO A 27 6.00 -8.83 28.52
C PRO A 27 6.85 -10.10 28.39
N SER A 28 6.81 -10.73 27.21
CA SER A 28 7.63 -11.89 26.88
C SER A 28 7.81 -12.03 25.37
N LYS A 29 8.77 -12.88 24.98
CA LYS A 29 9.06 -13.19 23.58
C LYS A 29 7.90 -13.93 22.91
N GLU A 30 7.21 -14.78 23.65
CA GLU A 30 6.03 -15.52 23.19
C GLU A 30 4.88 -14.57 22.87
N LYS A 31 4.67 -13.53 23.71
CA LYS A 31 3.65 -12.51 23.44
C LYS A 31 3.97 -11.67 22.21
N PHE A 32 5.24 -11.32 22.02
CA PHE A 32 5.69 -10.68 20.79
C PHE A 32 5.41 -11.56 19.56
N TYR A 33 5.69 -12.88 19.64
CA TYR A 33 5.42 -13.82 18.54
C TYR A 33 3.93 -14.01 18.24
N GLU A 34 3.09 -14.08 19.27
CA GLU A 34 1.63 -14.16 19.12
C GLU A 34 1.10 -12.93 18.38
N GLU A 35 1.42 -11.72 18.85
CA GLU A 35 0.99 -10.48 18.19
C GLU A 35 1.56 -10.35 16.78
N PHE A 36 2.83 -10.72 16.57
CA PHE A 36 3.44 -10.75 15.25
C PHE A 36 2.66 -11.66 14.30
N ASN A 37 2.37 -12.89 14.71
CA ASN A 37 1.66 -13.86 13.86
C ASN A 37 0.25 -13.38 13.50
N ASP A 38 -0.49 -12.86 14.47
CA ASP A 38 -1.82 -12.30 14.22
C ASP A 38 -1.77 -11.07 13.30
N THR A 39 -0.71 -10.28 13.41
CA THR A 39 -0.52 -9.08 12.62
C THR A 39 -0.10 -9.38 11.19
N PHE A 40 0.80 -10.33 10.96
CA PHE A 40 1.42 -10.59 9.65
C PHE A 40 0.80 -11.73 8.86
N LYS A 41 -0.13 -12.48 9.46
CA LYS A 41 -0.91 -13.49 8.74
C LYS A 41 -1.61 -12.86 7.53
N GLU A 42 -1.44 -13.46 6.35
CA GLU A 42 -2.06 -13.04 5.08
C GLU A 42 -1.70 -11.60 4.64
N LYS A 43 -0.65 -10.98 5.21
CA LYS A 43 -0.19 -9.66 4.80
C LYS A 43 1.10 -9.75 4.00
N GLU A 44 1.16 -8.93 2.96
CA GLU A 44 2.43 -8.68 2.28
C GLU A 44 3.40 -8.00 3.25
N ALA A 45 4.58 -8.60 3.41
CA ALA A 45 5.58 -8.19 4.38
C ALA A 45 6.96 -8.08 3.72
N ARG A 46 7.66 -7.01 4.02
CA ARG A 46 9.09 -6.88 3.72
C ARG A 46 9.87 -7.44 4.89
N VAL A 47 10.75 -8.38 4.61
CA VAL A 47 11.70 -8.90 5.60
C VAL A 47 13.08 -8.39 5.26
N THR A 48 13.77 -7.85 6.26
CA THR A 48 15.15 -7.39 6.15
C THR A 48 16.03 -8.26 7.04
N LEU A 49 17.09 -8.82 6.47
CA LEU A 49 18.04 -9.65 7.20
C LEU A 49 19.13 -8.81 7.88
N VAL A 50 19.91 -9.44 8.74
CA VAL A 50 21.02 -8.80 9.47
C VAL A 50 22.12 -8.24 8.57
N ASN A 51 22.23 -8.74 7.32
CA ASN A 51 23.15 -8.25 6.30
C ASN A 51 22.55 -7.15 5.41
N ASP A 52 21.39 -6.59 5.80
CA ASP A 52 20.62 -5.57 5.07
C ASP A 52 20.07 -6.01 3.70
N SER A 53 20.17 -7.30 3.36
CA SER A 53 19.38 -7.86 2.25
C SER A 53 17.89 -7.88 2.61
N SER A 54 17.02 -7.70 1.62
CA SER A 54 15.58 -7.71 1.83
C SER A 54 14.85 -8.43 0.72
N PHE A 55 13.71 -9.01 1.07
CA PHE A 55 12.80 -9.69 0.14
C PHE A 55 11.35 -9.51 0.61
N MET A 56 10.41 -9.78 -0.29
CA MET A 56 8.98 -9.66 -0.05
C MET A 56 8.36 -11.04 0.16
N ALA A 57 7.64 -11.21 1.26
CA ALA A 57 6.68 -12.29 1.45
C ALA A 57 5.31 -11.76 1.04
N SER A 58 4.73 -12.33 -0.01
CA SER A 58 3.51 -11.80 -0.63
C SER A 58 2.21 -12.31 -0.01
N ASP A 59 2.27 -13.34 0.83
CA ASP A 59 1.08 -14.04 1.35
C ASP A 59 1.14 -14.28 2.87
N GLY A 60 1.95 -13.48 3.58
CA GLY A 60 2.08 -13.54 5.03
C GLY A 60 3.42 -14.07 5.52
N THR A 61 3.68 -13.79 6.79
CA THR A 61 4.82 -14.34 7.53
C THR A 61 4.37 -14.76 8.93
N ILE A 62 4.93 -15.87 9.43
CA ILE A 62 4.69 -16.34 10.80
C ILE A 62 5.99 -16.79 11.44
N ILE A 63 6.04 -16.73 12.75
CA ILE A 63 7.09 -17.26 13.58
C ILE A 63 6.66 -18.62 14.10
N LYS A 64 7.47 -19.64 13.84
CA LYS A 64 7.30 -21.01 14.32
C LYS A 64 8.66 -21.59 14.70
N ASP A 65 8.76 -22.18 15.89
CA ASP A 65 9.96 -22.90 16.37
C ASP A 65 11.26 -22.08 16.18
N SER A 66 11.23 -20.80 16.54
CA SER A 66 12.34 -19.83 16.38
C SER A 66 12.77 -19.53 14.94
N SER A 67 11.93 -19.88 13.97
CA SER A 67 12.13 -19.55 12.56
C SER A 67 11.00 -18.67 12.04
N LEU A 68 11.34 -17.75 11.15
CA LEU A 68 10.40 -16.99 10.36
C LEU A 68 10.05 -17.82 9.11
N VAL A 69 8.78 -18.18 8.98
CA VAL A 69 8.21 -18.86 7.82
C VAL A 69 7.54 -17.82 6.94
N LEU A 70 7.95 -17.78 5.68
CA LEU A 70 7.52 -16.84 4.67
C LEU A 70 6.61 -17.56 3.68
N TYR A 71 5.44 -17.01 3.41
CA TYR A 71 4.56 -17.50 2.35
C TYR A 71 4.72 -16.61 1.11
N ILE A 72 5.28 -17.19 0.06
CA ILE A 72 5.57 -16.50 -1.20
C ILE A 72 4.65 -17.07 -2.27
N LYS A 73 3.84 -16.20 -2.85
CA LYS A 73 2.96 -16.50 -3.96
C LYS A 73 3.74 -16.33 -5.26
N LEU A 74 4.01 -17.45 -5.91
CA LEU A 74 4.63 -17.49 -7.22
C LEU A 74 3.55 -17.74 -8.27
N VAL A 75 3.70 -17.08 -9.42
CA VAL A 75 2.89 -17.36 -10.61
C VAL A 75 3.77 -18.18 -11.54
N GLU A 76 3.56 -19.48 -11.55
CA GLU A 76 4.18 -20.36 -12.52
C GLU A 76 3.49 -20.18 -13.87
N LYS A 77 4.28 -20.02 -14.93
CA LYS A 77 3.81 -19.83 -16.30
C LYS A 77 4.21 -21.03 -17.14
N ASN A 78 3.23 -21.81 -17.58
CA ASN A 78 3.45 -23.00 -18.41
C ASN A 78 2.78 -22.85 -19.77
N ASN A 79 3.55 -23.06 -20.84
CA ASN A 79 2.98 -23.07 -22.19
C ASN A 79 2.23 -24.38 -22.40
N ASN A 80 0.94 -24.31 -22.62
CA ASN A 80 0.08 -25.46 -22.82
C ASN A 80 -0.75 -25.32 -24.09
N GLY A 81 -1.22 -26.45 -24.59
CA GLY A 81 -2.15 -26.51 -25.69
C GLY A 81 -3.15 -27.65 -25.53
N PHE A 82 -4.39 -27.40 -25.91
CA PHE A 82 -5.46 -28.39 -25.91
C PHE A 82 -6.16 -28.41 -27.27
N ALA A 83 -6.78 -29.54 -27.60
CA ALA A 83 -7.77 -29.58 -28.67
C ALA A 83 -9.00 -28.76 -28.24
N LEU A 84 -9.58 -27.97 -29.15
CA LEU A 84 -10.83 -27.23 -28.91
C LEU A 84 -11.97 -28.16 -28.48
N SER A 85 -11.96 -29.41 -28.96
CA SER A 85 -12.92 -30.44 -28.56
C SER A 85 -12.90 -30.76 -27.06
N SER A 86 -11.81 -30.46 -26.36
CA SER A 86 -11.65 -30.66 -24.92
C SER A 86 -12.10 -29.48 -24.08
N ILE A 87 -12.34 -28.32 -24.71
CA ILE A 87 -12.81 -27.10 -24.06
C ILE A 87 -14.34 -27.15 -23.95
N ALA A 88 -14.85 -26.84 -22.76
CA ALA A 88 -16.27 -26.67 -22.50
C ALA A 88 -16.69 -25.20 -22.61
N ASP A 89 -15.86 -24.30 -22.07
CA ASP A 89 -16.12 -22.86 -22.09
C ASP A 89 -14.80 -22.06 -22.06
N LEU A 90 -14.83 -20.85 -22.59
CA LEU A 90 -13.73 -19.89 -22.62
C LEU A 90 -14.28 -18.49 -22.32
N SER A 91 -13.92 -17.95 -21.16
CA SER A 91 -14.35 -16.62 -20.73
C SER A 91 -13.15 -15.71 -20.50
N TYR A 92 -13.17 -14.49 -21.04
CA TYR A 92 -12.11 -13.50 -20.79
C TYR A 92 -12.47 -12.61 -19.59
N ASP A 93 -11.47 -12.29 -18.76
CA ASP A 93 -11.68 -11.46 -17.55
C ASP A 93 -11.98 -9.99 -17.91
N ARG A 94 -11.54 -9.52 -19.08
CA ARG A 94 -11.66 -8.13 -19.56
C ARG A 94 -11.65 -8.08 -21.09
N ASP A 95 -12.05 -6.92 -21.62
CA ASP A 95 -12.04 -6.61 -23.06
C ASP A 95 -10.63 -6.52 -23.67
N ASP A 96 -9.57 -6.59 -22.87
CA ASP A 96 -8.18 -6.60 -23.35
C ASP A 96 -7.73 -7.98 -23.86
N TYR A 97 -8.56 -9.02 -23.68
CA TYR A 97 -8.31 -10.41 -24.07
C TYR A 97 -6.97 -10.98 -23.54
N GLN A 98 -6.36 -10.35 -22.52
CA GLN A 98 -5.04 -10.78 -22.04
C GLN A 98 -5.14 -11.99 -21.12
N LYS A 99 -6.23 -12.09 -20.35
CA LYS A 99 -6.47 -13.16 -19.37
C LYS A 99 -7.79 -13.85 -19.65
N ALA A 100 -7.77 -15.18 -19.59
CA ALA A 100 -8.94 -16.02 -19.77
C ALA A 100 -9.04 -17.09 -18.69
N SER A 101 -10.27 -17.47 -18.40
CA SER A 101 -10.62 -18.70 -17.70
C SER A 101 -11.08 -19.72 -18.74
N ILE A 102 -10.36 -20.83 -18.83
CA ILE A 102 -10.65 -21.95 -19.73
C ILE A 102 -11.26 -23.07 -18.89
N LEU A 103 -12.53 -23.41 -19.14
CA LEU A 103 -13.18 -24.56 -18.53
C LEU A 103 -13.05 -25.76 -19.46
N LEU A 104 -12.43 -26.83 -18.99
CA LEU A 104 -12.32 -28.09 -19.70
C LEU A 104 -13.58 -28.95 -19.46
N LYS A 105 -13.87 -29.87 -20.39
CA LYS A 105 -15.02 -30.80 -20.27
C LYS A 105 -14.97 -31.73 -19.06
N ASN A 106 -13.80 -31.95 -18.48
CA ASN A 106 -13.64 -32.66 -17.21
C ASN A 106 -13.90 -31.78 -15.98
N ASN A 107 -14.48 -30.58 -16.17
CA ASN A 107 -14.77 -29.58 -15.16
C ASN A 107 -13.53 -28.96 -14.49
N CYS A 108 -12.34 -29.13 -15.09
CA CYS A 108 -11.12 -28.43 -14.66
C CYS A 108 -11.10 -27.00 -15.20
N ARG A 109 -10.89 -26.01 -14.33
CA ARG A 109 -10.79 -24.60 -14.70
C ARG A 109 -9.33 -24.18 -14.68
N ILE A 110 -8.87 -23.58 -15.77
CA ILE A 110 -7.51 -23.11 -15.96
C ILE A 110 -7.54 -21.60 -16.13
N THR A 111 -6.69 -20.89 -15.41
CA THR A 111 -6.44 -19.46 -15.65
C THR A 111 -5.28 -19.35 -16.64
N ALA A 112 -5.43 -18.55 -17.68
CA ALA A 112 -4.50 -18.49 -18.79
C ALA A 112 -4.27 -17.07 -19.31
N GLU A 113 -3.10 -16.83 -19.90
CA GLU A 113 -2.73 -15.63 -20.64
C GLU A 113 -2.36 -15.96 -22.09
N ASN A 114 -2.38 -14.94 -22.96
CA ASN A 114 -1.93 -15.05 -24.37
C ASN A 114 -2.63 -16.19 -25.14
N VAL A 115 -3.95 -16.31 -24.98
CA VAL A 115 -4.73 -17.35 -25.61
C VAL A 115 -4.77 -17.17 -27.13
N LYS A 116 -4.36 -18.20 -27.86
CA LYS A 116 -4.34 -18.24 -29.32
C LYS A 116 -5.07 -19.48 -29.82
N ILE A 117 -6.12 -19.28 -30.60
CA ILE A 117 -6.86 -20.36 -31.25
C ILE A 117 -6.35 -20.53 -32.67
N VAL A 118 -5.95 -21.74 -33.05
CA VAL A 118 -5.48 -22.09 -34.39
C VAL A 118 -6.17 -23.37 -34.83
N LYS A 119 -7.03 -23.27 -35.86
CA LYS A 119 -7.82 -24.39 -36.40
C LYS A 119 -8.63 -25.10 -35.30
N ASP A 120 -8.23 -26.31 -34.93
CA ASP A 120 -8.86 -27.21 -33.96
C ASP A 120 -8.16 -27.21 -32.60
N SER A 121 -7.18 -26.33 -32.40
CA SER A 121 -6.33 -26.28 -31.21
C SER A 121 -6.32 -24.90 -30.57
N ILE A 122 -6.16 -24.86 -29.25
CA ILE A 122 -5.98 -23.65 -28.46
C ILE A 122 -4.64 -23.72 -27.72
N TYR A 123 -3.85 -22.65 -27.79
CA TYR A 123 -2.56 -22.52 -27.14
C TYR A 123 -2.60 -21.34 -26.18
N PHE A 124 -1.97 -21.47 -25.02
CA PHE A 124 -1.99 -20.43 -24.00
C PHE A 124 -0.89 -20.61 -22.97
N VAL A 125 -0.67 -19.58 -22.16
CA VAL A 125 0.21 -19.63 -20.98
C VAL A 125 -0.66 -19.87 -19.76
N GLU A 126 -0.65 -21.09 -19.21
CA GLU A 126 -1.30 -21.41 -17.95
C GLU A 126 -0.64 -20.64 -16.81
N LEU A 127 -1.46 -20.01 -15.97
CA LEU A 127 -1.05 -19.35 -14.74
C LEU A 127 -1.42 -20.22 -13.54
N LYS A 128 -0.43 -20.83 -12.89
CA LYS A 128 -0.63 -21.51 -11.60
C LYS A 128 -0.14 -20.64 -10.47
N ASN A 129 -1.04 -20.34 -9.53
CA ASN A 129 -0.65 -19.73 -8.27
C ASN A 129 -0.12 -20.83 -7.35
N ILE A 130 1.18 -20.78 -7.05
CA ILE A 130 1.82 -21.70 -6.11
C ILE A 130 2.23 -20.90 -4.88
N ILE A 131 1.88 -21.40 -3.71
CA ILE A 131 2.40 -20.87 -2.44
C ILE A 131 3.62 -21.70 -2.09
N THR A 132 4.78 -21.06 -2.09
CA THR A 132 6.04 -21.66 -1.63
C THR A 132 6.37 -21.13 -0.26
N THR A 133 6.91 -21.98 0.61
CA THR A 133 7.36 -21.61 1.93
C THR A 133 8.88 -21.54 1.99
N THR A 134 9.41 -20.43 2.49
CA THR A 134 10.83 -20.31 2.84
C THR A 134 10.96 -20.10 4.34
N THR A 135 11.92 -20.77 4.97
CA THR A 135 12.15 -20.69 6.41
C THR A 135 13.51 -20.06 6.67
N ILE A 136 13.54 -19.09 7.57
CA ILE A 136 14.75 -18.34 7.94
C ILE A 136 14.88 -18.34 9.46
N PRO A 137 16.06 -18.62 10.02
CA PRO A 137 16.27 -18.49 11.47
C PRO A 137 15.99 -17.06 11.93
N ILE A 138 15.25 -16.87 13.03
CA ILE A 138 14.94 -15.52 13.54
C ILE A 138 16.21 -14.73 13.88
N SER A 139 17.29 -15.41 14.26
CA SER A 139 18.60 -14.79 14.49
C SER A 139 19.19 -14.09 13.26
N GLU A 140 18.75 -14.45 12.06
CA GLU A 140 19.17 -13.82 10.81
C GLU A 140 18.24 -12.70 10.36
N VAL A 141 17.07 -12.56 11.00
CA VAL A 141 16.08 -11.53 10.70
C VAL A 141 16.38 -10.28 11.53
N LYS A 142 16.51 -9.13 10.86
CA LYS A 142 16.68 -7.82 11.51
C LYS A 142 15.32 -7.17 11.76
N THR A 143 14.52 -7.05 10.71
CA THR A 143 13.17 -6.48 10.79
C THR A 143 12.20 -7.19 9.86
N THR A 144 10.92 -7.13 10.21
CA THR A 144 9.82 -7.45 9.30
C THR A 144 8.81 -6.32 9.35
N SER A 145 8.42 -5.78 8.20
CA SER A 145 7.53 -4.63 8.11
C SER A 145 6.41 -4.84 7.10
N TYR A 146 5.28 -4.20 7.35
CA TYR A 146 4.17 -4.14 6.40
C TYR A 146 3.62 -2.71 6.34
N THR A 147 2.94 -2.40 5.25
CA THR A 147 2.36 -1.08 5.02
C THR A 147 0.87 -1.10 5.31
N ASN A 148 0.43 -0.36 6.34
CA ASN A 148 -0.98 -0.19 6.68
C ASN A 148 -1.55 1.04 5.98
N LYS A 149 -2.33 0.82 4.91
CA LYS A 149 -2.93 1.89 4.11
C LYS A 149 -4.01 2.68 4.86
N TRP A 150 -4.77 2.03 5.74
CA TRP A 150 -5.84 2.68 6.51
C TRP A 150 -5.28 3.62 7.57
N LYS A 151 -4.25 3.19 8.31
CA LYS A 151 -3.52 4.09 9.22
C LYS A 151 -2.88 5.23 8.43
N GLY A 152 -2.33 4.95 7.25
CA GLY A 152 -1.79 5.96 6.34
C GLY A 152 -2.82 7.00 5.94
N LEU A 153 -4.04 6.58 5.57
CA LEU A 153 -5.16 7.47 5.25
C LEU A 153 -5.50 8.38 6.43
N VAL A 154 -5.70 7.82 7.63
CA VAL A 154 -6.09 8.61 8.82
C VAL A 154 -5.02 9.65 9.16
N TRP A 155 -3.75 9.23 9.24
CA TRP A 155 -2.65 10.15 9.52
C TRP A 155 -2.44 11.18 8.40
N GLY A 156 -2.55 10.75 7.15
CA GLY A 156 -2.48 11.62 5.99
C GLY A 156 -3.59 12.67 6.00
N SER A 157 -4.82 12.29 6.34
CA SER A 157 -5.95 13.20 6.45
C SER A 157 -5.78 14.22 7.57
N ILE A 158 -5.29 13.81 8.75
CA ILE A 158 -5.03 14.74 9.87
C ILE A 158 -3.95 15.76 9.48
N ASN A 159 -2.82 15.27 8.95
CA ASN A 159 -1.72 16.15 8.52
C ASN A 159 -2.13 17.05 7.36
N GLY A 160 -2.92 16.51 6.45
CA GLY A 160 -3.53 17.23 5.33
C GLY A 160 -4.42 18.36 5.81
N LEU A 161 -5.29 18.11 6.79
CA LEU A 161 -6.17 19.13 7.37
C LEU A 161 -5.36 20.29 7.97
N LEU A 162 -4.35 19.98 8.79
CA LEU A 162 -3.53 20.99 9.44
C LEU A 162 -2.71 21.81 8.42
N SER A 163 -2.00 21.12 7.52
CA SER A 163 -1.16 21.78 6.51
C SER A 163 -2.00 22.57 5.50
N GLY A 164 -3.12 21.99 5.04
CA GLY A 164 -4.06 22.62 4.13
C GLY A 164 -4.70 23.87 4.72
N GLY A 165 -5.06 23.85 6.00
CA GLY A 165 -5.57 25.03 6.70
C GLY A 165 -4.56 26.16 6.75
N ILE A 166 -3.32 25.86 7.15
CA ILE A 166 -2.23 26.84 7.19
C ILE A 166 -1.99 27.45 5.80
N ILE A 167 -1.93 26.61 4.75
CA ILE A 167 -1.73 27.05 3.37
C ILE A 167 -2.91 27.90 2.89
N GLY A 168 -4.14 27.45 3.12
CA GLY A 168 -5.35 28.16 2.73
C GLY A 168 -5.47 29.53 3.39
N TYR A 169 -5.13 29.63 4.68
CA TYR A 169 -5.06 30.89 5.41
C TYR A 169 -3.99 31.83 4.83
N LEU A 170 -2.78 31.33 4.55
CA LEU A 170 -1.70 32.14 3.97
C LEU A 170 -2.03 32.61 2.54
N LEU A 171 -2.71 31.78 1.75
CA LEU A 171 -3.18 32.14 0.41
C LEU A 171 -4.30 33.18 0.47
N GLY A 172 -5.26 33.03 1.38
CA GLY A 172 -6.31 34.04 1.62
C GLY A 172 -5.71 35.42 1.91
N LYS A 173 -4.65 35.46 2.74
CA LYS A 173 -3.94 36.69 3.07
C LYS A 173 -3.09 37.31 1.96
N THR A 174 -2.69 36.53 0.95
CA THR A 174 -1.68 36.98 -0.04
C THR A 174 -2.20 37.08 -1.47
N ALA A 175 -3.26 36.36 -1.83
CA ALA A 175 -3.70 36.21 -3.21
C ALA A 175 -4.92 37.06 -3.59
N MET A 176 -5.66 37.64 -2.62
CA MET A 176 -6.83 38.45 -2.93
C MET A 176 -6.48 39.94 -2.98
N PRO A 177 -6.68 40.63 -4.11
CA PRO A 177 -6.45 42.06 -4.20
C PRO A 177 -7.39 42.77 -3.24
N LYS A 178 -6.84 43.58 -2.33
CA LYS A 178 -7.63 44.47 -1.48
C LYS A 178 -8.59 45.25 -2.39
N PRO A 179 -9.92 45.15 -2.23
CA PRO A 179 -10.81 46.01 -2.98
C PRO A 179 -10.43 47.46 -2.71
N SER A 180 -10.28 48.22 -3.78
CA SER A 180 -9.98 49.63 -3.78
C SER A 180 -10.86 50.34 -2.75
N LYS A 181 -10.20 50.98 -1.77
CA LYS A 181 -10.79 51.73 -0.65
C LYS A 181 -12.17 52.34 -0.98
N VAL A 182 -13.24 51.71 -0.48
CA VAL A 182 -14.40 52.45 0.03
C VAL A 182 -14.15 52.61 1.52
N GLN A 183 -14.30 53.84 1.97
CA GLN A 183 -13.88 54.37 3.26
C GLN A 183 -14.77 53.79 4.37
N GLY A 184 -14.42 52.60 4.86
CA GLY A 184 -15.06 51.94 6.00
C GLY A 184 -14.20 50.76 6.44
N GLY A 185 -13.50 50.91 7.57
CA GLY A 185 -12.50 49.96 8.03
C GLY A 185 -13.10 48.63 8.49
N GLY A 186 -12.72 47.56 7.81
CA GLY A 186 -12.88 46.19 8.27
C GLY A 186 -12.04 45.30 7.36
N HIS A 187 -10.97 44.71 7.89
CA HIS A 187 -10.38 43.55 7.24
C HIS A 187 -11.45 42.46 7.38
N ASP A 188 -12.03 42.01 6.27
CA ASP A 188 -13.18 41.10 6.31
C ASP A 188 -12.68 39.73 6.84
N GLU A 189 -12.81 39.51 8.15
CA GLU A 189 -12.40 38.26 8.83
C GLU A 189 -13.03 37.03 8.16
N SER A 190 -14.12 37.22 7.42
CA SER A 190 -14.82 36.21 6.64
C SER A 190 -13.96 35.57 5.54
N GLU A 191 -13.05 36.32 4.90
CA GLU A 191 -12.20 35.80 3.81
C GLU A 191 -11.04 34.94 4.33
N ASP A 192 -10.43 35.35 5.45
CA ASP A 192 -9.38 34.59 6.14
C ASP A 192 -9.90 33.25 6.67
N VAL A 193 -11.12 33.26 7.23
CA VAL A 193 -11.81 32.06 7.72
C VAL A 193 -12.22 31.14 6.56
N SER A 194 -12.70 31.70 5.45
CA SER A 194 -13.06 30.91 4.25
C SER A 194 -11.83 30.23 3.64
N GLY A 195 -10.70 30.94 3.52
CA GLY A 195 -9.43 30.37 3.04
C GLY A 195 -8.90 29.26 3.95
N LEU A 196 -8.96 29.44 5.27
CA LEU A 196 -8.61 28.43 6.26
C LEU A 196 -9.47 27.16 6.11
N LEU A 197 -10.79 27.31 6.02
CA LEU A 197 -11.72 26.18 5.91
C LEU A 197 -11.56 25.43 4.59
N LEU A 198 -11.54 26.15 3.46
CA LEU A 198 -11.39 25.54 2.14
C LEU A 198 -10.03 24.82 2.02
N GLY A 199 -8.96 25.45 2.51
CA GLY A 199 -7.63 24.85 2.58
C GLY A 199 -7.62 23.59 3.44
N SER A 200 -8.28 23.62 4.60
CA SER A 200 -8.37 22.47 5.52
C SER A 200 -9.09 21.28 4.88
N VAL A 201 -10.20 21.52 4.17
CA VAL A 201 -10.95 20.44 3.49
C VAL A 201 -10.16 19.87 2.32
N ALA A 202 -9.61 20.72 1.45
CA ALA A 202 -8.78 20.27 0.34
C ALA A 202 -7.54 19.51 0.84
N GLY A 203 -6.93 19.99 1.92
CA GLY A 203 -5.84 19.34 2.61
C GLY A 203 -6.21 17.98 3.18
N PHE A 204 -7.34 17.85 3.88
CA PHE A 204 -7.81 16.59 4.44
C PHE A 204 -7.97 15.49 3.39
N VAL A 205 -8.57 15.83 2.24
CA VAL A 205 -8.80 14.89 1.13
C VAL A 205 -7.49 14.50 0.47
N SER A 206 -6.69 15.50 0.06
CA SER A 206 -5.42 15.25 -0.63
C SER A 206 -4.40 14.52 0.26
N GLY A 207 -4.32 14.89 1.54
CA GLY A 207 -3.53 14.21 2.55
C GLY A 207 -3.98 12.78 2.80
N GLY A 208 -5.29 12.53 2.87
CA GLY A 208 -5.84 11.17 2.99
C GLY A 208 -5.48 10.29 1.80
N CYS A 209 -5.61 10.80 0.57
CA CYS A 209 -5.23 10.10 -0.64
C CYS A 209 -3.71 9.79 -0.67
N ALA A 210 -2.87 10.79 -0.42
CA ALA A 210 -1.42 10.62 -0.37
C ALA A 210 -1.02 9.62 0.73
N GLY A 211 -1.63 9.73 1.91
CA GLY A 211 -1.41 8.83 3.04
C GLY A 211 -1.86 7.40 2.76
N TYR A 212 -2.94 7.19 2.01
CA TYR A 212 -3.37 5.85 1.60
C TYR A 212 -2.41 5.22 0.58
N ILE A 213 -1.91 6.02 -0.37
CA ILE A 213 -0.97 5.57 -1.42
C ILE A 213 0.39 5.21 -0.83
N LEU A 214 0.96 6.10 -0.03
CA LEU A 214 2.25 5.87 0.64
C LEU A 214 2.11 4.82 1.76
N GLY A 215 0.97 4.84 2.44
CA GLY A 215 0.67 3.98 3.59
C GLY A 215 1.49 4.32 4.83
N TYR A 216 1.22 3.60 5.91
CA TYR A 216 1.90 3.76 7.18
C TYR A 216 2.74 2.51 7.49
N PRO A 217 4.09 2.59 7.48
CA PRO A 217 4.93 1.45 7.75
C PRO A 217 4.88 1.05 9.22
N ILE A 218 4.60 -0.23 9.46
CA ILE A 218 4.68 -0.87 10.76
C ILE A 218 5.82 -1.87 10.70
N THR A 219 6.80 -1.70 11.58
CA THR A 219 8.04 -2.47 11.61
C THR A 219 8.14 -3.22 12.93
N TYR A 220 8.42 -4.50 12.87
CA TYR A 220 8.80 -5.33 14.01
C TYR A 220 10.30 -5.59 13.91
N GLU A 221 11.03 -5.19 14.94
CA GLU A 221 12.47 -5.37 15.09
C GLU A 221 12.73 -6.56 16.01
N PHE A 222 13.54 -7.49 15.54
CA PHE A 222 13.91 -8.67 16.30
C PHE A 222 15.18 -8.36 17.08
N ASP A 223 15.11 -8.46 18.40
CA ASP A 223 16.25 -8.20 19.27
C ASP A 223 17.37 -9.23 18.99
N LYS A 224 18.62 -8.73 19.01
CA LYS A 224 19.84 -9.53 19.00
C LYS A 224 20.31 -9.80 20.43
#